data_AF-A0A7J9ZX22-F1
#
_entry.id   AF-A0A7J9ZX22-F1
#
_cell.length_a   1.000
_cell.length_b   1.000
_cell.length_c   1.000
_cell.angle_alpha   90.00
_cell.angle_beta   90.00
_cell.angle_gamma   90.00
#
_symmetry.space_group_name_H-M   'P 1'
#
loop_
_entity.id
_entity.type
_entity.pdbx_description
1 polymer ?
#
loop_
_entity_poly.entity_id
_entity_poly.type
_entity_poly.pdbx_seq_one_letter_code
_entity_poly.pdbx_strand_id
1 'polypeptide(L)'
;MSTSNLAHAGPAQDRRPARAPGRTGRGPTGRTGQARTGPGATGPGATGQGSTGQGSTGQGPTGQGRTGRGRPWAGYVGLAWAISYIPIHVHWALGGVTPSIGIAESTPQLRAANWGACLVIAGAGLVCLALTQGGGGRIAAALPRPLLHGMAWIGGVFGILHGVAFTVASALRLLGVVGYPEAGHITPEMMRGYDWFNVLYAEPWFVVMGVLLIAASRFARHRDRDLPPVRPTPRRRAAVVLTLAGVATVVGGVFLMNPWVFALYGPALTGAGLLALYLSPVKEGSR
;
A
#
# COMPACT_ATOMS: atom_id res chain seq x y z
N MET A 1 38.67 15.75 59.03
CA MET A 1 37.52 16.66 59.11
C MET A 1 36.41 16.02 58.27
N SER A 2 35.53 15.22 58.89
CA SER A 2 34.27 15.65 59.53
C SER A 2 33.35 16.37 58.53
N THR A 3 32.08 16.04 58.31
CA THR A 3 31.14 15.07 58.89
C THR A 3 29.95 15.00 57.92
N SER A 4 29.40 13.79 57.78
CA SER A 4 27.98 13.43 57.72
C SER A 4 26.94 14.58 57.74
N ASN A 5 25.94 14.50 56.87
CA ASN A 5 24.56 14.82 57.27
C ASN A 5 23.51 13.94 56.57
N LEU A 6 22.78 13.25 57.44
CA LEU A 6 21.58 12.43 57.27
C LEU A 6 20.31 13.32 57.21
N ALA A 7 19.18 12.63 56.95
CA ALA A 7 17.77 13.01 57.16
C ALA A 7 17.06 13.57 55.90
N HIS A 8 15.82 13.20 55.57
CA HIS A 8 14.77 12.55 56.35
C HIS A 8 13.77 11.85 55.41
N ALA A 9 13.32 10.67 55.81
CA ALA A 9 12.16 9.98 55.26
C ALA A 9 10.86 10.60 55.81
N GLY A 10 9.83 10.70 54.97
CA GLY A 10 8.46 11.01 55.38
C GLY A 10 7.48 10.15 54.58
N PRO A 11 6.62 9.34 55.21
CA PRO A 11 5.55 8.60 54.55
C PRO A 11 4.20 9.30 54.75
N ALA A 12 3.46 9.53 53.66
CA ALA A 12 2.06 9.95 53.63
C ALA A 12 1.64 10.05 52.16
N GLN A 13 0.50 9.62 51.66
CA GLN A 13 -0.74 9.19 52.29
C GLN A 13 -1.54 8.42 51.22
N ASP A 14 -2.11 7.32 51.67
CA ASP A 14 -3.19 6.58 51.04
C ASP A 14 -4.42 7.48 50.87
N ARG A 15 -4.92 7.61 49.64
CA ARG A 15 -6.26 8.14 49.35
C ARG A 15 -6.91 7.37 48.20
N ARG A 16 -7.44 6.20 48.54
CA ARG A 16 -8.65 5.69 47.87
C ARG A 16 -9.83 6.60 48.20
N PRO A 17 -10.75 6.80 47.24
CA PRO A 17 -12.14 6.54 47.60
C PRO A 17 -12.93 5.77 46.54
N ALA A 18 -13.83 4.95 47.09
CA ALA A 18 -15.19 4.67 46.64
C ALA A 18 -15.42 3.98 45.29
N ARG A 19 -15.64 2.66 45.41
CA ARG A 19 -16.60 1.89 44.61
C ARG A 19 -17.95 2.62 44.53
N ALA A 20 -18.50 2.75 43.32
CA ALA A 20 -19.93 2.89 43.11
C ALA A 20 -20.48 1.55 42.58
N PRO A 21 -21.50 0.94 43.22
CA PRO A 21 -22.23 -0.18 42.66
C PRO A 21 -23.48 0.29 41.93
N GLY A 22 -23.84 -0.43 40.86
CA GLY A 22 -25.24 -0.57 40.44
C GLY A 22 -25.69 0.35 39.31
N ARG A 23 -25.72 -0.20 38.09
CA ARG A 23 -26.86 0.03 37.20
C ARG A 23 -27.10 -1.18 36.30
N THR A 24 -27.83 -2.15 36.85
CA THR A 24 -28.55 -3.17 36.09
C THR A 24 -29.73 -2.52 35.38
N GLY A 25 -29.55 -2.15 34.12
CA GLY A 25 -30.62 -1.78 33.21
C GLY A 25 -31.07 -2.98 32.38
N ARG A 26 -31.91 -3.82 32.98
CA ARG A 26 -32.72 -4.82 32.28
C ARG A 26 -33.89 -4.06 31.63
N GLY A 27 -34.08 -4.20 30.32
CA GLY A 27 -35.25 -3.68 29.63
C GLY A 27 -35.36 -4.25 28.21
N PRO A 28 -36.57 -4.54 27.73
CA PRO A 28 -36.85 -5.82 27.08
C PRO A 28 -37.25 -5.68 25.60
N THR A 29 -37.49 -6.82 24.95
CA THR A 29 -38.38 -7.02 23.77
C THR A 29 -37.96 -6.31 22.47
N GLY A 30 -37.61 -7.03 21.40
CA GLY A 30 -38.51 -7.96 20.73
C GLY A 30 -39.08 -7.28 19.48
N ARG A 31 -38.44 -7.48 18.33
CA ARG A 31 -39.06 -7.19 17.02
C ARG A 31 -38.50 -8.12 15.96
N THR A 32 -38.92 -9.38 16.03
CA THR A 32 -38.95 -10.28 14.88
C THR A 32 -40.02 -9.75 13.92
N GLY A 33 -39.58 -9.18 12.80
CA GLY A 33 -40.47 -8.89 11.69
C GLY A 33 -40.92 -10.19 11.06
N GLN A 34 -42.11 -10.67 11.43
CA GLN A 34 -42.84 -11.68 10.67
C GLN A 34 -43.14 -11.13 9.28
N ALA A 35 -42.55 -11.75 8.25
CA ALA A 35 -43.03 -11.61 6.89
C ALA A 35 -44.43 -12.24 6.82
N ARG A 36 -45.45 -11.39 6.66
CA ARG A 36 -46.79 -11.81 6.25
C ARG A 36 -46.72 -12.29 4.80
N THR A 37 -46.77 -13.60 4.60
CA THR A 37 -47.28 -14.18 3.37
C THR A 37 -48.81 -14.10 3.42
N GLY A 38 -49.39 -13.24 2.57
CA GLY A 38 -50.83 -13.21 2.35
C GLY A 38 -51.26 -14.35 1.42
N PRO A 39 -52.41 -15.01 1.64
CA PRO A 39 -52.96 -15.97 0.69
C PRO A 39 -53.50 -15.21 -0.53
N GLY A 40 -53.12 -15.68 -1.73
CA GLY A 40 -53.73 -15.24 -2.97
C GLY A 40 -55.21 -15.63 -2.99
N ALA A 41 -56.08 -14.62 -3.04
CA ALA A 41 -57.47 -14.78 -3.42
C ALA A 41 -57.57 -14.61 -4.94
N THR A 42 -57.78 -15.72 -5.64
CA THR A 42 -58.27 -15.74 -7.03
C THR A 42 -59.77 -15.44 -7.01
N GLY A 43 -60.14 -14.26 -7.48
CA GLY A 43 -61.52 -13.88 -7.78
C GLY A 43 -61.71 -13.69 -9.29
N PRO A 44 -62.78 -14.21 -9.90
CA PRO A 44 -63.06 -14.02 -11.32
C PRO A 44 -63.84 -12.72 -11.59
N GLY A 45 -63.44 -12.04 -12.66
CA GLY A 45 -64.33 -11.27 -13.53
C GLY A 45 -65.04 -10.05 -12.95
N ALA A 46 -64.47 -8.86 -13.17
CA ALA A 46 -65.25 -7.65 -13.35
C ALA A 46 -64.54 -6.72 -14.35
N THR A 47 -65.06 -6.68 -15.57
CA THR A 47 -64.75 -5.65 -16.58
C THR A 47 -65.34 -4.31 -16.13
N GLY A 48 -64.54 -3.54 -15.38
CA GLY A 48 -64.82 -2.14 -15.07
C GLY A 48 -64.16 -1.23 -16.10
N GLN A 49 -64.98 -0.41 -16.77
CA GLN A 49 -64.55 0.66 -17.67
C GLN A 49 -63.52 1.58 -17.02
N GLY A 50 -62.41 1.78 -17.72
CA GLY A 50 -61.28 2.55 -17.25
C GLY A 50 -61.58 4.05 -17.16
N SER A 51 -61.52 4.58 -15.95
CA SER A 51 -61.13 5.97 -15.75
C SER A 51 -59.62 6.06 -15.94
N THR A 52 -59.17 6.76 -16.97
CA THR A 52 -57.79 7.22 -17.12
C THR A 52 -57.46 8.21 -16.00
N GLY A 53 -57.14 7.68 -14.82
CA GLY A 53 -56.38 8.41 -13.83
C GLY A 53 -55.00 8.68 -14.43
N GLN A 54 -54.63 9.96 -14.56
CA GLN A 54 -53.25 10.35 -14.70
C GLN A 54 -52.47 9.75 -13.54
N GLY A 55 -51.91 8.57 -13.76
CA GLY A 55 -50.94 7.99 -12.87
C GLY A 55 -49.80 8.98 -12.82
N SER A 56 -49.64 9.63 -11.66
CA SER A 56 -48.31 10.04 -11.28
C SER A 56 -47.50 8.74 -11.32
N THR A 57 -46.69 8.59 -12.36
CA THR A 57 -45.53 7.73 -12.29
C THR A 57 -44.72 8.32 -11.16
N GLY A 58 -45.04 7.86 -9.94
CA GLY A 58 -44.12 7.92 -8.83
C GLY A 58 -42.84 7.41 -9.43
N GLN A 59 -41.85 8.29 -9.52
CA GLN A 59 -40.48 7.86 -9.60
C GLN A 59 -40.23 7.10 -8.31
N GLY A 60 -40.75 5.86 -8.24
CA GLY A 60 -40.32 4.88 -7.28
C GLY A 60 -38.81 4.94 -7.38
N PRO A 61 -38.11 5.10 -6.24
CA PRO A 61 -36.69 5.40 -6.24
C PRO A 61 -36.06 4.38 -7.15
N THR A 62 -35.73 4.79 -8.37
CA THR A 62 -35.01 3.96 -9.32
C THR A 62 -33.83 3.59 -8.49
N GLY A 63 -33.79 2.33 -8.07
CA GLY A 63 -32.72 1.82 -7.26
C GLY A 63 -31.50 2.18 -8.07
N GLN A 64 -30.85 3.28 -7.69
CA GLN A 64 -29.54 3.63 -8.13
C GLN A 64 -28.79 2.44 -7.62
N GLY A 65 -28.71 1.45 -8.50
CA GLY A 65 -28.02 0.22 -8.24
C GLY A 65 -26.72 0.70 -7.65
N ARG A 66 -26.33 0.08 -6.56
CA ARG A 66 -24.94 0.09 -6.13
C ARG A 66 -24.10 -0.59 -7.23
N THR A 67 -24.18 -0.10 -8.46
CA THR A 67 -23.44 -0.50 -9.64
C THR A 67 -22.01 -0.13 -9.32
N GLY A 68 -21.35 -1.11 -8.71
CA GLY A 68 -19.93 -1.23 -8.55
C GLY A 68 -19.29 -0.03 -7.87
N ARG A 69 -19.26 -0.03 -6.52
CA ARG A 69 -17.99 0.31 -5.89
C ARG A 69 -16.96 -0.64 -6.49
N GLY A 70 -16.22 -0.17 -7.49
CA GLY A 70 -15.32 -0.97 -8.30
C GLY A 70 -14.50 -1.86 -7.37
N ARG A 71 -14.58 -3.18 -7.60
CA ARG A 71 -13.82 -4.15 -6.81
C ARG A 71 -12.36 -3.68 -6.80
N PRO A 72 -11.64 -3.73 -5.67
CA PRO A 72 -10.28 -3.23 -5.56
C PRO A 72 -9.28 -4.21 -6.22
N TRP A 73 -9.54 -4.57 -7.48
CA TRP A 73 -8.79 -5.55 -8.25
C TRP A 73 -7.33 -5.14 -8.41
N ALA A 74 -7.08 -3.83 -8.58
CA ALA A 74 -5.73 -3.30 -8.83
C ALA A 74 -4.74 -3.66 -7.73
N GLY A 75 -5.16 -3.72 -6.47
CA GLY A 75 -4.24 -4.09 -5.40
C GLY A 75 -4.01 -5.59 -5.26
N TYR A 76 -4.99 -6.44 -5.59
CA TYR A 76 -4.76 -7.89 -5.67
C TYR A 76 -3.90 -8.27 -6.88
N VAL A 77 -4.18 -7.67 -8.04
CA VAL A 77 -3.34 -7.82 -9.24
C VAL A 77 -1.95 -7.27 -8.99
N GLY A 78 -1.83 -6.11 -8.34
CA GLY A 78 -0.54 -5.55 -7.92
C GLY A 78 0.25 -6.47 -6.99
N LEU A 79 -0.40 -7.12 -6.03
CA LEU A 79 0.27 -8.11 -5.17
C LEU A 79 0.73 -9.34 -5.96
N ALA A 80 -0.13 -9.89 -6.82
CA ALA A 80 0.22 -11.06 -7.65
C ALA A 80 1.39 -10.73 -8.60
N TRP A 81 1.35 -9.56 -9.23
CA TRP A 81 2.40 -9.06 -10.12
C TRP A 81 3.72 -8.81 -9.38
N ALA A 82 3.66 -8.29 -8.15
CA ALA A 82 4.81 -8.17 -7.26
C ALA A 82 5.45 -9.55 -7.03
N ILE A 83 4.65 -10.53 -6.59
CA ILE A 83 5.14 -11.86 -6.24
C ILE A 83 5.73 -12.60 -7.43
N SER A 84 5.19 -12.43 -8.65
CA SER A 84 5.70 -13.14 -9.83
C SER A 84 7.15 -12.79 -10.20
N TYR A 85 7.66 -11.66 -9.73
CA TYR A 85 9.01 -11.17 -10.02
C TYR A 85 10.03 -11.45 -8.90
N ILE A 86 9.57 -11.87 -7.72
CA ILE A 86 10.46 -12.20 -6.61
C ILE A 86 11.35 -13.42 -6.92
N PRO A 87 10.86 -14.52 -7.54
CA PRO A 87 11.68 -15.72 -7.76
C PRO A 87 12.97 -15.48 -8.54
N ILE A 88 12.93 -14.64 -9.59
CA ILE A 88 14.12 -14.34 -10.39
C ILE A 88 15.18 -13.57 -9.58
N HIS A 89 14.74 -12.61 -8.75
CA HIS A 89 15.64 -11.89 -7.86
C HIS A 89 16.18 -12.77 -6.73
N VAL A 90 15.37 -13.67 -6.16
CA VAL A 90 15.85 -14.64 -5.16
C VAL A 90 16.92 -15.55 -5.76
N HIS A 91 16.74 -16.02 -6.99
CA HIS A 91 17.75 -16.82 -7.70
C HIS A 91 19.09 -16.07 -7.78
N TRP A 92 19.11 -14.82 -8.23
CA TRP A 92 20.34 -14.01 -8.30
C TRP A 92 20.88 -13.61 -6.92
N ALA A 93 20.01 -13.40 -5.93
CA ALA A 93 20.41 -13.10 -4.55
C ALA A 93 21.16 -14.26 -3.89
N LEU A 94 20.81 -15.50 -4.27
CA LEU A 94 21.49 -16.73 -3.85
C LEU A 94 22.76 -17.03 -4.66
N GLY A 95 23.12 -16.17 -5.62
CA GLY A 95 24.30 -16.32 -6.46
C GLY A 95 24.08 -17.10 -7.75
N GLY A 96 22.82 -17.33 -8.13
CA GLY A 96 22.48 -17.82 -9.45
C GLY A 96 22.96 -16.88 -10.56
N VAL A 97 23.35 -17.45 -11.69
CA VAL A 97 23.79 -16.74 -12.90
C VAL A 97 22.85 -17.04 -14.06
N THR A 98 22.75 -16.13 -15.01
CA THR A 98 21.94 -16.32 -16.22
C THR A 98 22.70 -15.74 -17.41
N PRO A 99 23.72 -16.46 -17.93
CA PRO A 99 24.61 -15.93 -18.97
C PRO A 99 23.86 -15.55 -20.25
N SER A 100 22.76 -16.25 -20.57
CA SER A 100 21.91 -15.96 -21.74
C SER A 100 21.28 -14.56 -21.73
N ILE A 101 21.23 -13.89 -20.58
CA ILE A 101 20.76 -12.50 -20.43
C ILE A 101 21.88 -11.59 -19.90
N GLY A 102 23.15 -12.00 -20.03
CA GLY A 102 24.30 -11.17 -19.69
C GLY A 102 24.72 -11.18 -18.21
N ILE A 103 24.09 -11.99 -17.35
CA ILE A 103 24.52 -12.16 -15.94
C ILE A 103 25.43 -13.38 -15.86
N ALA A 104 26.72 -13.22 -16.18
CA ALA A 104 27.69 -14.33 -16.19
C ALA A 104 28.31 -14.61 -14.81
N GLU A 105 28.35 -13.62 -13.92
CA GLU A 105 29.02 -13.72 -12.62
C GLU A 105 28.15 -13.12 -11.51
N SER A 106 28.26 -13.69 -10.31
CA SER A 106 27.58 -13.21 -9.11
C SER A 106 28.55 -12.51 -8.17
N THR A 107 28.50 -11.18 -8.12
CA THR A 107 29.27 -10.38 -7.15
C THR A 107 28.52 -10.24 -5.82
N PRO A 108 29.21 -9.97 -4.69
CA PRO A 108 28.55 -9.65 -3.42
C PRO A 108 27.57 -8.48 -3.52
N GLN A 109 27.92 -7.45 -4.30
CA GLN A 109 27.09 -6.27 -4.52
C GLN A 109 25.81 -6.63 -5.28
N LEU A 110 25.92 -7.44 -6.34
CA LEU A 110 24.77 -7.92 -7.10
C LEU A 110 23.82 -8.74 -6.21
N ARG A 111 24.36 -9.65 -5.39
CA ARG A 111 23.56 -10.44 -4.44
C ARG A 111 22.83 -9.56 -3.44
N ALA A 112 23.54 -8.59 -2.85
CA ALA A 112 22.96 -7.65 -1.89
C ALA A 112 21.85 -6.81 -2.54
N ALA A 113 22.07 -6.31 -3.75
CA ALA A 113 21.07 -5.53 -4.48
C ALA A 113 19.82 -6.34 -4.81
N ASN A 114 19.98 -7.63 -5.17
CA ASN A 114 18.84 -8.52 -5.42
C ASN A 114 18.03 -8.84 -4.16
N TRP A 115 18.68 -8.97 -2.99
CA TRP A 115 17.97 -9.02 -1.71
C TRP A 115 17.19 -7.72 -1.44
N GLY A 116 17.82 -6.57 -1.69
CA GLY A 116 17.17 -5.25 -1.61
C GLY A 116 15.95 -5.14 -2.53
N ALA A 117 16.08 -5.60 -3.78
CA ALA A 117 15.00 -5.62 -4.76
C ALA A 117 13.83 -6.49 -4.28
N CYS A 118 14.09 -7.70 -3.75
CA CYS A 118 13.04 -8.56 -3.19
C CYS A 118 12.21 -7.85 -2.11
N LEU A 119 12.88 -7.12 -1.20
CA LEU A 119 12.21 -6.38 -0.14
C LEU A 119 11.35 -5.23 -0.69
N VAL A 120 11.88 -4.48 -1.66
CA VAL A 120 11.13 -3.38 -2.31
C VAL A 120 9.92 -3.91 -3.08
N ILE A 121 10.08 -4.99 -3.85
CA ILE A 121 9.01 -5.62 -4.62
C ILE A 121 7.92 -6.16 -3.69
N ALA A 122 8.29 -6.89 -2.64
CA ALA A 122 7.34 -7.38 -1.64
C ALA A 122 6.61 -6.21 -0.96
N GLY A 123 7.34 -5.15 -0.58
CA GLY A 123 6.77 -3.94 -0.02
C GLY A 123 5.74 -3.28 -0.94
N ALA A 124 6.04 -3.17 -2.23
CA ALA A 124 5.11 -2.64 -3.24
C ALA A 124 3.82 -3.48 -3.34
N GLY A 125 3.94 -4.81 -3.37
CA GLY A 125 2.80 -5.72 -3.35
C GLY A 125 1.94 -5.56 -2.09
N LEU A 126 2.58 -5.44 -0.92
CA LEU A 126 1.89 -5.23 0.35
C LEU A 126 1.20 -3.85 0.43
N VAL A 127 1.80 -2.79 -0.13
CA VAL A 127 1.15 -1.48 -0.25
C VAL A 127 -0.10 -1.57 -1.13
N CYS A 128 0.00 -2.24 -2.27
CA CYS A 128 -1.14 -2.54 -3.13
C CYS A 128 -2.26 -3.25 -2.35
N LEU A 129 -1.92 -4.34 -1.63
CA LEU A 129 -2.88 -5.07 -0.81
C LEU A 129 -3.49 -4.20 0.30
N ALA A 130 -2.67 -3.46 1.05
CA ALA A 130 -3.12 -2.61 2.15
C ALA A 130 -4.13 -1.56 1.67
N LEU A 131 -3.86 -0.95 0.50
CA LEU A 131 -4.79 -0.03 -0.13
C LEU A 131 -6.13 -0.69 -0.47
N THR A 132 -6.20 -1.99 -0.78
CA THR A 132 -7.48 -2.69 -1.04
C THR A 132 -8.32 -2.92 0.20
N GLN A 133 -7.72 -3.16 1.37
CA GLN A 133 -8.42 -3.67 2.55
C GLN A 133 -9.32 -2.64 3.25
N GLY A 134 -9.27 -1.36 2.86
CA GLY A 134 -10.05 -0.30 3.49
C GLY A 134 -9.66 -0.10 4.97
N GLY A 135 -10.54 0.49 5.78
CA GLY A 135 -10.26 0.78 7.20
C GLY A 135 -10.23 -0.45 8.13
N GLY A 136 -10.60 -1.64 7.65
CA GLY A 136 -10.73 -2.85 8.48
C GLY A 136 -9.57 -3.85 8.37
N GLY A 137 -8.62 -3.66 7.45
CA GLY A 137 -7.49 -4.56 7.29
C GLY A 137 -6.40 -4.34 8.33
N ARG A 138 -5.76 -5.42 8.82
CA ARG A 138 -4.67 -5.34 9.82
C ARG A 138 -3.51 -4.44 9.34
N ILE A 139 -3.13 -4.53 8.07
CA ILE A 139 -2.04 -3.73 7.50
C ILE A 139 -2.48 -2.28 7.33
N ALA A 140 -3.68 -2.06 6.82
CA ALA A 140 -4.25 -0.72 6.64
C ALA A 140 -4.50 0.01 7.97
N ALA A 141 -4.77 -0.74 9.04
CA ALA A 141 -4.92 -0.19 10.39
C ALA A 141 -3.57 0.20 11.03
N ALA A 142 -2.47 -0.47 10.65
CA ALA A 142 -1.15 -0.22 11.21
C ALA A 142 -0.51 1.08 10.69
N LEU A 143 -0.86 1.52 9.47
CA LEU A 143 -0.20 2.65 8.81
C LEU A 143 -1.18 3.80 8.50
N PRO A 144 -0.77 5.08 8.68
CA PRO A 144 -1.57 6.21 8.25
C PRO A 144 -1.84 6.16 6.74
N ARG A 145 -3.07 6.45 6.31
CA ARG A 145 -3.40 6.47 4.88
C ARG A 145 -2.57 7.41 4.02
N PRO A 146 -2.23 8.64 4.46
CA PRO A 146 -1.35 9.51 3.68
C PRO A 146 0.00 8.85 3.38
N LEU A 147 0.50 8.05 4.32
CA LEU A 147 1.74 7.30 4.16
C LEU A 147 1.58 6.20 3.09
N LEU A 148 0.52 5.37 3.17
CA LEU A 148 0.27 4.33 2.16
C LEU A 148 0.12 4.91 0.74
N HIS A 149 -0.63 6.02 0.59
CA HIS A 149 -0.75 6.71 -0.69
C HIS A 149 0.58 7.28 -1.17
N GLY A 150 1.38 7.86 -0.27
CA GLY A 150 2.69 8.39 -0.58
C GLY A 150 3.65 7.29 -1.05
N MET A 151 3.70 6.15 -0.35
CA MET A 151 4.51 5.00 -0.75
C MET A 151 4.10 4.49 -2.14
N ALA A 152 2.80 4.35 -2.39
CA ALA A 152 2.31 3.93 -3.71
C ALA A 152 2.67 4.92 -4.82
N TRP A 153 2.64 6.23 -4.56
CA TRP A 153 3.07 7.22 -5.54
C TRP A 153 4.58 7.20 -5.78
N ILE A 154 5.40 7.11 -4.72
CA ILE A 154 6.86 7.00 -4.85
C ILE A 154 7.22 5.75 -5.66
N GLY A 155 6.76 4.58 -5.24
CA GLY A 155 7.03 3.33 -5.97
C GLY A 155 6.46 3.37 -7.39
N GLY A 156 5.27 3.95 -7.57
CA GLY A 156 4.62 4.14 -8.87
C GLY A 156 5.45 4.94 -9.86
N VAL A 157 5.90 6.13 -9.44
CA VAL A 157 6.68 7.05 -10.27
C VAL A 157 8.07 6.48 -10.55
N PHE A 158 8.75 5.96 -9.53
CA PHE A 158 10.06 5.35 -9.73
C PHE A 158 10.00 4.13 -10.66
N GLY A 159 9.01 3.24 -10.50
CA GLY A 159 8.83 2.08 -11.38
C GLY A 159 8.59 2.48 -12.84
N ILE A 160 7.72 3.46 -13.09
CA ILE A 160 7.48 3.96 -14.45
C ILE A 160 8.72 4.62 -15.04
N LEU A 161 9.38 5.51 -14.29
CA LEU A 161 10.57 6.21 -14.78
C LEU A 161 11.72 5.25 -15.07
N HIS A 162 11.96 4.29 -14.18
CA HIS A 162 12.96 3.23 -14.37
C HIS A 162 12.64 2.42 -15.63
N GLY A 163 11.42 1.86 -15.70
CA GLY A 163 10.94 1.07 -16.83
C GLY A 163 11.12 1.79 -18.16
N VAL A 164 10.66 3.04 -18.26
CA VAL A 164 10.76 3.81 -19.50
C VAL A 164 12.21 4.15 -19.85
N ALA A 165 13.00 4.64 -18.88
CA ALA A 165 14.37 5.05 -19.13
C ALA A 165 15.25 3.89 -19.63
N PHE A 166 15.17 2.73 -18.98
CA PHE A 166 15.96 1.56 -19.36
C PHE A 166 15.43 0.89 -20.63
N THR A 167 14.11 0.91 -20.88
CA THR A 167 13.55 0.46 -22.17
C THR A 167 14.10 1.30 -23.31
N VAL A 168 14.08 2.64 -23.19
CA VAL A 168 14.60 3.55 -24.23
C VAL A 168 16.09 3.34 -24.42
N ALA A 169 16.89 3.29 -23.35
CA ALA A 169 18.32 3.08 -23.44
C ALA A 169 18.66 1.73 -24.12
N SER A 170 17.96 0.66 -23.76
CA SER A 170 18.14 -0.68 -24.34
C SER A 170 17.72 -0.71 -25.81
N ALA A 171 16.59 -0.08 -26.16
CA ALA A 171 16.12 0.01 -27.55
C ALA A 171 17.12 0.80 -28.43
N LEU A 172 17.66 1.91 -27.94
CA LEU A 172 18.67 2.69 -28.67
C LEU A 172 19.94 1.87 -28.94
N ARG A 173 20.38 1.03 -27.99
CA ARG A 173 21.51 0.10 -28.21
C ARG A 173 21.18 -0.99 -29.21
N LEU A 174 20.01 -1.62 -29.08
CA LEU A 174 19.56 -2.68 -30.00
C LEU A 174 19.40 -2.20 -31.44
N LEU A 175 19.03 -0.93 -31.63
CA LEU A 175 18.94 -0.28 -32.94
C LEU A 175 20.29 0.19 -33.50
N GLY A 176 21.38 0.04 -32.75
CA GLY A 176 22.71 0.50 -33.15
C GLY A 176 22.90 2.03 -33.10
N VAL A 177 21.95 2.76 -32.50
CA VAL A 177 22.08 4.22 -32.30
C VAL A 177 23.10 4.53 -31.21
N VAL A 178 23.17 3.68 -30.18
CA VAL A 178 24.17 3.73 -29.11
C VAL A 178 25.01 2.45 -29.19
N GLY A 179 26.34 2.59 -29.28
CA GLY A 179 27.25 1.44 -29.31
C GLY A 179 27.26 0.67 -27.99
N TYR A 180 27.62 -0.62 -28.07
CA TYR A 180 27.94 -1.40 -26.88
C TYR A 180 29.31 -1.00 -26.33
N PRO A 181 29.49 -0.91 -25.01
CA PRO A 181 30.82 -0.67 -24.44
C PRO A 181 31.78 -1.80 -24.82
N GLU A 182 32.94 -1.46 -25.36
CA GLU A 182 33.97 -2.43 -25.79
C GLU A 182 34.95 -2.79 -24.68
N ALA A 183 34.93 -2.07 -23.56
CA ALA A 183 35.86 -2.25 -22.44
C ALA A 183 35.19 -2.97 -21.26
N GLY A 184 35.85 -4.00 -20.74
CA GLY A 184 35.51 -4.69 -19.49
C GLY A 184 35.13 -6.17 -19.68
N HIS A 185 34.61 -6.77 -18.61
CA HIS A 185 34.21 -8.18 -18.57
C HIS A 185 32.87 -8.49 -19.24
N ILE A 186 32.14 -7.46 -19.70
CA ILE A 186 30.83 -7.62 -20.33
C ILE A 186 31.02 -7.51 -21.84
N THR A 187 30.81 -8.62 -22.55
CA THR A 187 30.90 -8.62 -24.02
C THR A 187 29.68 -7.93 -24.65
N PRO A 188 29.79 -7.42 -25.89
CA PRO A 188 28.65 -6.86 -26.62
C PRO A 188 27.50 -7.86 -26.76
N GLU A 189 27.80 -9.15 -26.94
CA GLU A 189 26.78 -10.21 -27.03
C GLU A 189 26.03 -10.40 -25.72
N MET A 190 26.73 -10.42 -24.59
CA MET A 190 26.10 -10.48 -23.26
C MET A 190 25.19 -9.27 -23.01
N MET A 191 25.67 -8.06 -23.31
CA MET A 191 24.87 -6.85 -23.13
C MET A 191 23.66 -6.82 -24.07
N ARG A 192 23.79 -7.34 -25.29
CA ARG A 192 22.66 -7.49 -26.22
C ARG A 192 21.60 -8.44 -25.68
N GLY A 193 22.01 -9.55 -25.06
CA GLY A 193 21.09 -10.47 -24.36
C GLY A 193 20.37 -9.78 -23.19
N TYR A 194 21.10 -8.98 -22.40
CA TYR A 194 20.54 -8.19 -21.31
C TYR A 194 19.53 -7.15 -21.80
N ASP A 195 19.83 -6.42 -22.88
CA ASP A 195 18.94 -5.41 -23.46
C ASP A 195 17.62 -6.04 -23.96
N TRP A 196 17.69 -7.22 -24.60
CA TRP A 196 16.48 -7.96 -24.98
C TRP A 196 15.64 -8.37 -23.77
N PHE A 197 16.29 -8.89 -22.73
CA PHE A 197 15.61 -9.24 -21.49
C PHE A 197 14.92 -8.03 -20.83
N ASN A 198 15.60 -6.88 -20.80
CA ASN A 198 15.04 -5.62 -20.30
C ASN A 198 13.80 -5.20 -21.09
N VAL A 199 13.92 -5.10 -22.42
CA VAL A 199 12.83 -4.62 -23.27
C VAL A 199 11.62 -5.56 -23.25
N LEU A 200 11.83 -6.87 -23.20
CA LEU A 200 10.75 -7.85 -23.33
C LEU A 200 10.11 -8.24 -22.00
N TYR A 201 10.84 -8.15 -20.88
CA TYR A 201 10.38 -8.68 -19.60
C TYR A 201 10.62 -7.74 -18.43
N ALA A 202 11.88 -7.39 -18.15
CA ALA A 202 12.25 -6.70 -16.91
C ALA A 202 11.62 -5.30 -16.82
N GLU A 203 11.76 -4.47 -17.85
CA GLU A 203 11.29 -3.09 -17.81
C GLU A 203 9.77 -2.94 -17.98
N PRO A 204 9.09 -3.71 -18.87
CA PRO A 204 7.63 -3.77 -18.89
C PRO A 204 7.05 -4.13 -17.52
N TRP A 205 7.71 -5.02 -16.76
CA TRP A 205 7.27 -5.37 -15.43
C TRP A 205 7.22 -4.17 -14.48
N PHE A 206 8.28 -3.33 -14.48
CA PHE A 206 8.34 -2.13 -13.64
C PHE A 206 7.28 -1.09 -14.03
N VAL A 207 7.03 -0.89 -15.32
CA VAL A 207 5.98 0.01 -15.81
C VAL A 207 4.61 -0.46 -15.32
N VAL A 208 4.29 -1.74 -15.52
CA VAL A 208 3.00 -2.33 -15.10
C VAL A 208 2.84 -2.23 -13.58
N MET A 209 3.86 -2.58 -12.81
CA MET A 209 3.83 -2.46 -11.35
C MET A 209 3.59 -1.00 -10.91
N GLY A 210 4.25 -0.05 -11.57
CA GLY A 210 4.10 1.37 -11.26
C GLY A 210 2.69 1.89 -11.54
N VAL A 211 2.09 1.48 -12.66
CA VAL A 211 0.68 1.77 -13.01
C VAL A 211 -0.26 1.16 -11.98
N LEU A 212 -0.05 -0.09 -11.56
CA LEU A 212 -0.88 -0.78 -10.57
C LEU A 212 -0.85 -0.10 -9.20
N LEU A 213 0.30 0.38 -8.75
CA LEU A 213 0.42 1.16 -7.50
C LEU A 213 -0.39 2.47 -7.56
N ILE A 214 -0.24 3.23 -8.66
CA ILE A 214 -0.98 4.49 -8.84
C ILE A 214 -2.49 4.23 -8.94
N ALA A 215 -2.89 3.19 -9.67
CA ALA A 215 -4.29 2.78 -9.79
C ALA A 215 -4.87 2.38 -8.43
N ALA A 216 -4.18 1.52 -7.67
CA ALA A 216 -4.59 1.11 -6.32
C ALA A 216 -4.74 2.33 -5.38
N SER A 217 -3.80 3.27 -5.44
CA SER A 217 -3.84 4.52 -4.69
C SER A 217 -5.05 5.38 -5.06
N ARG A 218 -5.34 5.55 -6.36
CA ARG A 218 -6.51 6.30 -6.83
C ARG A 218 -7.82 5.65 -6.39
N PHE A 219 -7.98 4.33 -6.55
CA PHE A 219 -9.19 3.62 -6.12
C PHE A 219 -9.39 3.67 -4.60
N ALA A 220 -8.31 3.60 -3.81
CA ALA A 220 -8.38 3.81 -2.37
C ALA A 220 -8.81 5.25 -2.03
N ARG A 221 -8.24 6.27 -2.67
CA ARG A 221 -8.65 7.68 -2.44
C ARG A 221 -10.13 7.91 -2.72
N HIS A 222 -10.67 7.33 -3.79
CA HIS A 222 -12.10 7.46 -4.09
C HIS A 222 -12.97 6.86 -2.98
N ARG A 223 -12.59 5.72 -2.41
CA ARG A 223 -13.30 5.11 -1.27
C ARG A 223 -13.13 5.90 0.02
N ASP A 224 -11.99 6.56 0.19
CA ASP A 224 -11.69 7.33 1.40
C ASP A 224 -12.36 8.71 1.44
N ARG A 225 -12.94 9.19 0.33
CA ARG A 225 -13.68 10.46 0.27
C ARG A 225 -14.89 10.50 1.20
N ASP A 226 -15.50 9.34 1.45
CA ASP A 226 -16.68 9.22 2.31
C ASP A 226 -16.33 9.22 3.80
N LEU A 227 -15.03 9.19 4.15
CA LEU A 227 -14.59 9.10 5.52
C LEU A 227 -14.34 10.49 6.11
N PRO A 228 -14.66 10.70 7.40
CA PRO A 228 -14.50 12.00 8.02
C PRO A 228 -13.03 12.45 7.93
N PRO A 229 -12.78 13.72 7.57
CA PRO A 229 -11.43 14.21 7.40
C PRO A 229 -10.68 14.20 8.73
N VAL A 230 -9.63 13.40 8.82
CA VAL A 230 -8.71 13.42 9.95
C VAL A 230 -7.64 14.47 9.67
N ARG A 231 -7.62 15.58 10.43
CA ARG A 231 -6.56 16.59 10.31
C ARG A 231 -5.31 16.12 11.07
N PRO A 232 -4.21 15.75 10.38
CA PRO A 232 -3.01 15.33 11.08
C PRO A 232 -2.32 16.52 11.76
N THR A 233 -1.80 16.28 12.97
CA THR A 233 -0.95 17.24 13.68
C THR A 233 0.33 17.53 12.87
N PRO A 234 0.97 18.70 13.04
CA PRO A 234 2.22 19.01 12.35
C PRO A 234 3.31 17.95 12.57
N ARG A 235 3.44 17.44 13.80
CA ARG A 235 4.37 16.34 14.13
C ARG A 235 4.09 15.08 13.32
N ARG A 236 2.83 14.67 13.23
CA ARG A 236 2.44 13.49 12.45
C ARG A 236 2.70 13.69 10.95
N ARG A 237 2.49 14.90 10.41
CA ARG A 237 2.84 15.23 9.02
C ARG A 237 4.34 15.11 8.78
N ALA A 238 5.16 15.69 9.65
CA ALA A 238 6.62 15.59 9.57
C ALA A 238 7.08 14.14 9.61
N ALA A 239 6.50 13.32 10.49
CA ALA A 239 6.81 11.90 10.58
C ALA A 239 6.42 11.11 9.31
N VAL A 240 5.26 11.41 8.69
CA VAL A 240 4.90 10.85 7.37
C VAL A 240 5.93 11.25 6.32
N VAL A 241 6.29 12.54 6.22
CA VAL A 241 7.26 13.03 5.24
C VAL A 241 8.62 12.37 5.42
N LEU A 242 9.11 12.26 6.66
CA LEU A 242 10.37 11.59 6.97
C LEU A 242 10.34 10.10 6.57
N THR A 243 9.23 9.42 6.85
CA THR A 243 9.05 8.01 6.44
C THR A 243 9.07 7.87 4.92
N LEU A 244 8.36 8.75 4.21
CA LEU A 244 8.32 8.76 2.74
C LEU A 244 9.68 9.08 2.13
N ALA A 245 10.44 10.01 2.71
CA ALA A 245 11.81 10.31 2.30
C ALA A 245 12.70 9.07 2.47
N GLY A 246 12.62 8.37 3.61
CA GLY A 246 13.33 7.11 3.81
C GLY A 246 12.96 6.04 2.78
N VAL A 247 11.66 5.88 2.48
CA VAL A 247 11.19 4.94 1.44
C VAL A 247 11.75 5.31 0.06
N ALA A 248 11.71 6.59 -0.32
CA ALA A 248 12.31 7.06 -1.56
C ALA A 248 13.81 6.78 -1.63
N THR A 249 14.52 6.97 -0.51
CA THR A 249 15.95 6.64 -0.39
C THR A 249 16.20 5.15 -0.56
N VAL A 250 15.41 4.26 0.05
CA VAL A 250 15.53 2.80 -0.16
C VAL A 250 15.35 2.46 -1.64
N VAL A 251 14.25 2.92 -2.24
CA VAL A 251 13.91 2.63 -3.63
C VAL A 251 15.00 3.15 -4.57
N GLY A 252 15.44 4.40 -4.40
CA GLY A 252 16.53 4.98 -5.18
C GLY A 252 17.87 4.25 -4.98
N GLY A 253 18.19 3.83 -3.75
CA GLY A 253 19.39 3.06 -3.45
C GLY A 253 19.42 1.72 -4.16
N VAL A 254 18.29 1.01 -4.23
CA VAL A 254 18.19 -0.24 -4.99
C VAL A 254 18.42 0.00 -6.49
N PHE A 255 17.79 1.02 -7.07
CA PHE A 255 17.99 1.34 -8.50
C PHE A 255 19.41 1.80 -8.84
N LEU A 256 20.08 2.48 -7.91
CA LEU A 256 21.48 2.88 -8.06
C LEU A 256 22.46 1.77 -7.65
N MET A 257 21.97 0.59 -7.28
CA MET A 257 22.78 -0.56 -6.82
C MET A 257 23.73 -0.18 -5.67
N ASN A 258 23.33 0.75 -4.81
CA ASN A 258 24.15 1.26 -3.72
C ASN A 258 23.70 0.66 -2.37
N PRO A 259 24.43 -0.34 -1.83
CA PRO A 259 24.03 -1.06 -0.61
C PRO A 259 23.93 -0.16 0.62
N TRP A 260 24.76 0.87 0.73
CA TRP A 260 24.70 1.78 1.87
C TRP A 260 23.41 2.60 1.87
N VAL A 261 22.97 3.02 0.68
CA VAL A 261 21.75 3.80 0.54
C VAL A 261 20.52 2.97 0.88
N PHE A 262 20.40 1.74 0.34
CA PHE A 262 19.20 0.94 0.56
C PHE A 262 19.20 0.09 1.84
N ALA A 263 20.36 -0.31 2.37
CA ALA A 263 20.45 -1.15 3.56
C ALA A 263 20.68 -0.36 4.86
N LEU A 264 21.21 0.87 4.77
CA LEU A 264 21.51 1.68 5.96
C LEU A 264 20.72 3.00 6.00
N TYR A 265 20.97 3.91 5.05
CA TYR A 265 20.41 5.27 5.13
C TYR A 265 18.90 5.30 4.97
N GLY A 266 18.37 4.61 3.97
CA GLY A 266 16.93 4.48 3.75
C GLY A 266 16.21 3.88 4.95
N PRO A 267 16.60 2.68 5.44
CA PRO A 267 15.97 2.06 6.60
C PRO A 267 16.08 2.88 7.88
N ALA A 268 17.20 3.58 8.12
CA ALA A 268 17.34 4.47 9.27
C ALA A 268 16.33 5.64 9.22
N LEU A 269 16.18 6.30 8.07
CA LEU A 269 15.20 7.37 7.87
C LEU A 269 13.76 6.87 7.98
N THR A 270 13.45 5.72 7.36
CA THR A 270 12.13 5.09 7.43
C THR A 270 11.81 4.72 8.88
N GLY A 271 12.74 4.09 9.60
CA GLY A 271 12.57 3.70 11.01
C GLY A 271 12.35 4.90 11.92
N ALA A 272 13.12 5.98 11.76
CA ALA A 272 12.94 7.22 12.51
C ALA A 272 11.55 7.84 12.27
N GLY A 273 11.11 7.86 11.00
CA GLY A 273 9.76 8.34 10.64
C GLY A 273 8.64 7.48 11.24
N LEU A 274 8.77 6.15 11.18
CA LEU A 274 7.81 5.21 11.78
C LEU A 274 7.76 5.32 13.31
N LEU A 275 8.91 5.46 13.96
CA LEU A 275 8.98 5.67 15.40
C LEU A 275 8.30 6.99 15.80
N ALA A 276 8.57 8.08 15.07
CA ALA A 276 7.91 9.35 15.30
C ALA A 276 6.39 9.29 15.06
N LEU A 277 5.94 8.47 14.11
CA LEU A 277 4.51 8.19 13.90
C LEU A 277 3.89 7.43 15.08
N TYR A 278 4.58 6.40 15.57
CA TYR A 278 4.14 5.59 16.71
C TYR A 278 4.00 6.43 17.99
N LEU A 279 4.95 7.33 18.24
CA LEU A 279 4.97 8.21 19.41
C LEU A 279 4.03 9.42 19.28
N SER A 280 3.41 9.65 18.12
CA SER A 280 2.52 10.80 17.88
C SER A 280 1.07 10.43 18.24
N PRO A 281 0.50 10.96 19.35
CA PRO A 281 -0.85 10.62 19.75
C PRO A 281 -1.88 11.04 18.69
N VAL A 282 -2.88 10.18 18.46
CA VAL A 282 -4.05 10.54 17.68
C VAL A 282 -4.93 11.40 18.58
N LYS A 283 -5.08 12.70 18.24
CA LYS A 283 -6.14 13.50 18.86
C LYS A 283 -7.47 12.94 18.36
N GLU A 284 -8.10 12.09 19.16
CA GLU A 284 -9.52 11.82 19.01
C GLU A 284 -10.22 13.16 19.26
N GLY A 285 -10.84 13.71 18.22
CA GLY A 285 -11.68 14.89 18.40
C GLY A 285 -12.76 14.51 19.41
N SER A 286 -12.80 15.24 20.53
CA SER A 286 -13.89 15.17 21.50
C SER A 286 -15.20 15.32 20.72
N ARG A 287 -15.92 14.21 20.55
CA ARG A 287 -17.26 14.19 19.97
C ARG A 287 -18.24 14.88 20.91
#